data_AF-A0A9N9N3T6-F1
#
_entry.id   AF-A0A9N9N3T6-F1
#
_cell.length_a   1.000
_cell.length_b   1.000
_cell.length_c   1.000
_cell.angle_alpha   90.00
_cell.angle_beta   90.00
_cell.angle_gamma   90.00
#
_symmetry.space_group_name_H-M   'P 1'
#
loop_
_entity.id
_entity.type
_entity.pdbx_description
1 polymer ?
#
loop_
_entity_poly.entity_id
_entity_poly.type
_entity_poly.pdbx_seq_one_letter_code
_entity_poly.pdbx_strand_id
1 'polypeptide(L)'
;MAQLSFLETDDVNGGFKVNTELKARTHLYVAGDAASFYSQWKDARRRFEHYDMAEEQGYVAGSNMTGYWTPSNMEPHYWLRLGDSLEMQVSKSSPFRF
;
A
#
# COMPACT_ATOMS: atom_id res chain seq x y z
N MET A 1 8.32 9.63 17.23
CA MET A 1 7.53 8.64 17.99
C MET A 1 6.11 9.18 18.07
N ALA A 2 5.15 8.63 17.33
CA ALA A 2 3.75 9.04 17.47
C ALA A 2 3.15 8.33 18.70
N GLN A 3 2.67 9.13 19.65
CA GLN A 3 1.98 8.70 20.88
C GLN A 3 0.64 8.00 20.54
N LEU A 4 0.17 7.13 21.46
CA LEU A 4 -1.04 6.29 21.42
C LEU A 4 -2.23 6.90 20.63
N SER A 5 -2.26 6.62 19.32
CA SER A 5 -3.43 6.85 18.48
C SER A 5 -4.50 5.75 18.67
N PHE A 6 -4.18 4.69 19.43
CA PHE A 6 -4.97 3.47 19.58
C PHE A 6 -5.38 2.82 18.25
N LEU A 7 -4.65 3.15 17.17
CA LEU A 7 -4.77 2.50 15.87
C LEU A 7 -4.00 1.19 15.90
N GLU A 8 -4.56 0.19 15.23
CA GLU A 8 -3.91 -1.11 15.09
C GLU A 8 -2.63 -0.98 14.27
N THR A 9 -1.53 -1.55 14.79
CA THR A 9 -0.26 -1.64 14.08
C THR A 9 0.02 -3.07 13.62
N ASP A 10 0.87 -3.20 12.61
CA ASP A 10 1.36 -4.49 12.13
C ASP A 10 2.74 -4.78 12.72
N ASP A 11 2.80 -5.74 13.65
CA ASP A 11 4.04 -6.11 14.35
C ASP A 11 5.04 -6.86 13.47
N VAL A 12 4.60 -7.38 12.31
CA VAL A 12 5.44 -8.14 11.38
C VAL A 12 6.02 -7.23 10.31
N ASN A 13 5.18 -6.43 9.65
CA ASN A 13 5.60 -5.58 8.53
C ASN A 13 5.88 -4.13 8.94
N GLY A 14 5.43 -3.69 10.12
CA GLY A 14 5.38 -2.29 10.52
C GLY A 14 4.17 -1.53 9.93
N GLY A 15 3.97 -0.29 10.37
CA GLY A 15 2.90 0.58 9.89
C GLY A 15 1.54 0.33 10.54
N PHE A 16 0.53 1.11 10.11
CA PHE A 16 -0.86 1.01 10.57
C PHE A 16 -1.62 -0.01 9.74
N LYS A 17 -2.32 -0.93 10.40
CA LYS A 17 -3.19 -1.87 9.72
C LYS A 17 -4.37 -1.12 9.13
N VAL A 18 -4.55 -1.29 7.84
CA VAL A 18 -5.75 -0.85 7.12
C VAL A 18 -6.53 -2.03 6.55
N ASN A 19 -7.80 -1.80 6.22
CA ASN A 19 -8.59 -2.70 5.40
C ASN A 19 -8.25 -2.53 3.89
N THR A 20 -8.96 -3.22 3.01
CA THR A 20 -8.74 -3.15 1.55
C THR A 20 -9.03 -1.77 0.95
N GLU A 21 -9.81 -0.92 1.62
CA GLU A 21 -10.11 0.46 1.20
C GLU A 21 -9.16 1.49 1.80
N LEU A 22 -8.07 1.04 2.43
CA LEU A 22 -7.08 1.87 3.13
C LEU A 22 -7.61 2.57 4.40
N LYS A 23 -8.74 2.13 4.96
CA LYS A 23 -9.29 2.64 6.23
C LYS A 23 -8.59 1.99 7.41
N ALA A 24 -8.13 2.81 8.36
CA ALA A 24 -7.73 2.35 9.69
C ALA A 24 -8.89 2.48 10.71
N ARG A 25 -9.76 3.49 10.52
CA ARG A 25 -11.03 3.69 11.26
C ARG A 25 -12.07 4.35 10.36
N THR A 26 -13.29 4.50 10.86
CA THR A 26 -14.33 5.28 10.19
C THR A 26 -13.83 6.70 9.92
N HIS A 27 -13.88 7.13 8.67
CA HIS A 27 -13.38 8.42 8.19
C HIS A 27 -11.87 8.69 8.39
N LEU A 28 -11.06 7.66 8.66
CA LEU A 28 -9.61 7.78 8.80
C LEU A 28 -8.89 6.75 7.92
N TYR A 29 -8.05 7.26 7.02
CA TYR A 29 -7.33 6.48 6.02
C TYR A 29 -5.82 6.63 6.22
N VAL A 30 -5.06 5.61 5.82
CA VAL A 30 -3.59 5.61 5.82
C VAL A 30 -3.11 5.08 4.48
N ALA A 31 -2.16 5.78 3.86
CA ALA A 31 -1.61 5.45 2.55
C ALA A 31 -0.07 5.49 2.57
N GLY A 32 0.54 4.88 1.55
CA GLY A 32 1.99 4.88 1.34
C GLY A 32 2.76 4.10 2.41
N ASP A 33 3.97 4.54 2.71
CA ASP A 33 4.94 3.83 3.57
C ASP A 33 4.45 3.56 4.99
N ALA A 34 3.44 4.30 5.45
CA ALA A 34 2.82 4.14 6.76
C ALA A 34 1.74 3.05 6.81
N ALA A 35 1.24 2.57 5.65
CA ALA A 35 0.14 1.62 5.58
C ALA A 35 0.62 0.16 5.49
N SER A 36 0.16 -0.68 6.41
CA SER A 36 0.12 -2.12 6.24
C SER A 36 -1.23 -2.52 5.64
N PHE A 37 -1.25 -2.79 4.33
CA PHE A 37 -2.44 -3.14 3.58
C PHE A 37 -2.44 -4.63 3.22
N TYR A 38 -3.62 -5.17 2.94
CA TYR A 38 -3.75 -6.54 2.45
C TYR A 38 -3.55 -6.59 0.94
N SER A 39 -2.52 -7.29 0.47
CA SER A 39 -2.32 -7.53 -0.96
C SER A 39 -3.06 -8.80 -1.37
N GLN A 40 -4.13 -8.65 -2.15
CA GLN A 40 -4.88 -9.79 -2.71
C GLN A 40 -3.97 -10.68 -3.57
N TRP A 41 -3.02 -10.09 -4.30
CA TRP A 41 -2.07 -10.81 -5.16
C TRP A 41 -1.07 -11.70 -4.44
N LYS A 42 -0.78 -11.39 -3.18
CA LYS A 42 0.21 -12.12 -2.36
C LYS A 42 -0.43 -12.86 -1.19
N ASP A 43 -1.75 -12.78 -1.07
CA ASP A 43 -2.55 -13.33 0.03
C ASP A 43 -1.94 -13.02 1.41
N ALA A 44 -1.44 -11.79 1.57
CA ALA A 44 -0.65 -11.40 2.72
C ALA A 44 -0.68 -9.89 2.94
N ARG A 45 -0.47 -9.48 4.20
CA ARG A 45 -0.22 -8.08 4.55
C ARG A 45 1.15 -7.64 4.08
N ARG A 46 1.23 -6.42 3.55
CA ARG A 46 2.47 -5.81 3.03
C ARG A 46 2.54 -4.34 3.41
N ARG A 47 3.77 -3.87 3.53
CA ARG A 47 4.15 -2.46 3.59
C ARG A 47 5.26 -2.27 2.55
N PHE A 48 5.16 -1.21 1.76
CA PHE A 48 6.12 -0.91 0.70
C PHE A 48 6.59 0.53 0.85
N GLU A 49 7.87 0.76 0.56
CA GLU A 49 8.52 2.08 0.62
C GLU A 49 8.82 2.56 -0.81
N HIS A 50 7.77 2.92 -1.54
CA HIS A 50 7.85 3.20 -2.98
C HIS A 50 6.96 4.37 -3.38
N TYR A 51 7.50 5.22 -4.26
CA TYR A 51 6.81 6.41 -4.75
C TYR A 51 5.48 6.05 -5.45
N ASP A 52 5.51 5.10 -6.38
CA ASP A 52 4.33 4.68 -7.16
C ASP A 52 3.22 4.14 -6.23
N MET A 53 3.61 3.41 -5.17
CA MET A 53 2.69 2.92 -4.15
C MET A 53 2.06 4.06 -3.35
N ALA A 54 2.83 5.09 -3.00
CA ALA A 54 2.32 6.24 -2.26
C ALA A 54 1.35 7.08 -3.10
N GLU A 55 1.65 7.27 -4.39
CA GLU A 55 0.79 7.98 -5.34
C GLU A 55 -0.56 7.27 -5.52
N GLU A 56 -0.55 5.97 -5.85
CA GLU A 56 -1.78 5.22 -6.09
C GLU A 56 -2.60 5.05 -4.81
N GLN A 57 -1.98 4.69 -3.69
CA GLN A 57 -2.71 4.59 -2.43
C GLN A 57 -3.27 5.94 -1.97
N GLY A 58 -2.57 7.04 -2.24
CA GLY A 58 -3.07 8.39 -1.99
C GLY A 58 -4.33 8.69 -2.82
N TYR A 59 -4.30 8.34 -4.10
CA TYR A 59 -5.46 8.48 -5.00
C TYR A 59 -6.65 7.63 -4.54
N VAL A 60 -6.42 6.36 -4.21
CA VAL A 60 -7.47 5.44 -3.71
C VAL A 60 -8.04 5.94 -2.38
N ALA A 61 -7.18 6.33 -1.43
CA ALA A 61 -7.61 6.87 -0.15
C ALA A 61 -8.43 8.15 -0.33
N GLY A 62 -7.98 9.09 -1.16
CA GLY A 62 -8.71 10.34 -1.46
C GLY A 62 -10.06 10.08 -2.15
N SER A 63 -10.11 9.13 -3.07
CA SER A 63 -11.37 8.68 -3.69
C SER A 63 -12.32 8.12 -2.63
N ASN A 64 -11.83 7.23 -1.76
CA ASN A 64 -12.67 6.64 -0.71
C ASN A 64 -13.10 7.67 0.35
N MET A 65 -12.30 8.71 0.59
CA MET A 65 -12.68 9.85 1.43
C MET A 65 -13.83 10.67 0.83
N THR A 66 -14.00 10.67 -0.50
CA THR A 66 -15.06 11.42 -1.21
C THR A 66 -16.31 10.57 -1.52
N GLY A 67 -16.41 9.37 -0.96
CA GLY A 67 -17.59 8.51 -1.05
C GLY A 67 -17.50 7.39 -2.08
N TYR A 68 -16.34 7.21 -2.72
CA TYR A 68 -16.08 6.00 -3.49
C TYR A 68 -15.80 4.79 -2.59
N TRP A 69 -15.84 3.60 -3.19
CA TRP A 69 -15.55 2.32 -2.55
C TRP A 69 -14.58 1.52 -3.41
N THR A 70 -13.34 1.99 -3.49
CA THR A 70 -12.29 1.42 -4.34
C THR A 70 -11.29 0.64 -3.49
N PRO A 71 -11.10 -0.68 -3.70
CA PRO A 71 -10.06 -1.44 -3.03
C PRO A 71 -8.68 -1.12 -3.59
N SER A 72 -7.66 -1.07 -2.73
CA SER A 72 -6.25 -0.98 -3.12
C SER A 72 -5.74 -2.36 -3.51
N ASN A 73 -5.62 -2.59 -4.83
CA ASN A 73 -5.24 -3.88 -5.43
C ASN A 73 -4.00 -3.75 -6.32
N MET A 74 -3.05 -2.91 -5.93
CA MET A 74 -1.87 -2.63 -6.74
C MET A 74 -0.93 -3.84 -6.81
N GLU A 75 -0.46 -4.14 -8.02
CA GLU A 75 0.70 -5.02 -8.20
C GLU A 75 1.98 -4.26 -7.85
N PRO A 76 2.81 -4.77 -6.92
CA PRO A 76 4.07 -4.13 -6.60
C PRO A 76 5.00 -4.21 -7.81
N HIS A 77 5.40 -3.04 -8.29
CA HIS A 77 6.45 -2.86 -9.27
C HIS A 77 7.48 -1.88 -8.72
N TYR A 78 8.73 -2.10 -9.10
CA TYR A 78 9.87 -1.30 -8.67
C TYR A 78 10.72 -0.99 -9.89
N TRP A 79 11.29 0.21 -9.91
CA TRP A 79 12.29 0.59 -10.89
C TRP A 79 13.51 1.20 -10.21
N LEU A 80 14.69 0.88 -10.73
CA LEU A 80 15.95 1.49 -10.36
C LEU A 80 16.62 2.00 -11.62
N ARG A 81 17.00 3.28 -11.65
CA ARG A 81 17.78 3.87 -12.73
C ARG A 81 19.12 4.39 -12.21
N LEU A 82 20.22 3.93 -12.80
CA LEU A 82 21.57 4.41 -12.54
C LEU A 82 22.08 5.19 -13.75
N GLY A 83 21.82 6.50 -13.74
CA GLY A 83 22.12 7.39 -14.87
C GLY A 83 21.46 6.92 -16.17
N ASP A 84 22.19 7.00 -17.28
CA ASP A 84 21.77 6.44 -18.57
C ASP A 84 22.34 5.04 -18.83
N SER A 85 23.05 4.47 -17.85
CA SER A 85 23.79 3.23 -18.02
C SER A 85 22.99 1.98 -17.68
N LEU A 86 22.00 2.09 -16.79
CA LEU A 86 21.19 0.95 -16.36
C LEU A 86 19.81 1.39 -15.90
N GLU A 87 18.80 0.69 -16.39
CA GLU A 87 17.44 0.71 -15.87
C GLU A 87 17.01 -0.73 -15.58
N MET A 88 16.54 -0.99 -14.37
CA MET A 88 15.99 -2.27 -13.95
C MET A 88 14.57 -2.07 -13.47
N GLN A 89 13.67 -2.92 -13.95
CA GLN A 89 12.32 -3.05 -13.40
C GLN A 89 12.15 -4.42 -12.75
N VAL A 90 11.57 -4.43 -11.56
CA VAL A 90 11.17 -5.65 -10.87
C VAL A 90 9.68 -5.58 -10.63
N SER A 91 8.93 -6.42 -11.33
CA SER A 91 7.55 -6.74 -10.98
C SER A 91 7.48 -8.21 -10.59
N LYS A 92 6.76 -8.53 -9.53
CA LYS A 92 6.53 -9.93 -9.16
C LYS A 92 5.15 -10.34 -9.64
N SER A 93 5.04 -10.75 -10.90
CA SER A 93 3.82 -11.41 -11.40
C SER A 93 3.57 -12.68 -10.57
N SER A 94 2.39 -12.76 -9.95
CA SER A 94 1.97 -14.00 -9.28
C SER A 94 1.55 -15.00 -10.36
N PRO A 95 2.03 -16.25 -10.33
CA PRO A 95 1.44 -17.29 -11.16
C PRO A 95 0.08 -17.66 -10.56
N PHE A 96 -0.96 -17.60 -11.39
CA PHE A 96 -2.29 -18.19 -11.27
C PHE A 96 -3.51 -17.29 -11.01
N ARG A 97 -4.34 -17.31 -12.06
CA ARG A 97 -5.80 -17.18 -12.14
C ARG A 97 -6.50 -18.17 -11.21
N PHE A 98 -7.64 -17.74 -10.65
CA PHE A 98 -8.93 -18.43 -10.76
C PHE A 98 -10.03 -17.38 -10.92
#